data_AF-A0A962V2C2-F1
#
_entry.id   AF-A0A962V2C2-F1
#
_cell.length_a   1.000
_cell.length_b   1.000
_cell.length_c   1.000
_cell.angle_alpha   90.00
_cell.angle_beta   90.00
_cell.angle_gamma   90.00
#
_symmetry.space_group_name_H-M   'P 1'
#
loop_
_entity.id
_entity.type
_entity.pdbx_description
1 polymer ?
#
loop_
_entity_poly.entity_id
_entity_poly.type
_entity_poly.pdbx_seq_one_letter_code
_entity_poly.pdbx_strand_id
1 'polypeptide(L)'
;FYCLLTLALSVLLIIGTLVASRLHLGPVDLSDHHPLAWTVFAVPLIAVGSLFGRILQSAKKLGMASLPWRIVFPLLKLSLITLAAQWMTGFNLEWVIVLALLSVAIIVIWQGWVILQLKLVRFVRAPDFLMPRQWLTLSIPLMGGSLLALVLAQSDLYLLEMLGDEHEVGYFAAAAKLIF
;
A
#
# COMPACT_ATOMS: atom_id res chain seq x y z
N PHE A 1 13.25 -15.27 0.36
CA PHE A 1 12.35 -15.52 -0.79
C PHE A 1 11.32 -14.42 -0.93
N TYR A 2 10.36 -14.30 -0.01
CA TYR A 2 9.26 -13.33 -0.13
C TYR A 2 9.70 -11.86 -0.24
N CYS A 3 10.71 -11.39 0.50
CA CYS A 3 11.21 -10.02 0.30
C CYS A 3 11.71 -9.76 -1.13
N LEU A 4 12.41 -10.72 -1.73
CA LEU A 4 12.90 -10.65 -3.11
C LEU A 4 11.75 -10.67 -4.12
N LEU A 5 10.76 -11.55 -3.89
CA LEU A 5 9.58 -11.64 -4.74
C LEU A 5 8.73 -10.36 -4.67
N THR A 6 8.52 -9.82 -3.47
CA THR A 6 7.81 -8.55 -3.26
C THR A 6 8.55 -7.40 -3.94
N LEU A 7 9.88 -7.34 -3.83
CA LEU A 7 10.68 -6.31 -4.48
C LEU A 7 10.59 -6.43 -5.99
N ALA A 8 10.72 -7.65 -6.55
CA ALA A 8 10.59 -7.90 -7.98
C ALA A 8 9.21 -7.50 -8.52
N LEU A 9 8.13 -7.89 -7.82
CA LEU A 9 6.76 -7.51 -8.19
C LEU A 9 6.54 -6.00 -8.11
N SER A 10 7.10 -5.35 -7.09
CA SER A 10 6.97 -3.89 -6.94
C SER A 10 7.73 -3.15 -8.04
N VAL A 11 8.92 -3.61 -8.41
CA VAL A 11 9.70 -3.05 -9.52
C VAL A 11 8.96 -3.25 -10.85
N LEU A 12 8.39 -4.45 -11.07
CA LEU A 12 7.60 -4.73 -12.27
C LEU A 12 6.36 -3.84 -12.36
N LEU A 13 5.70 -3.58 -11.23
CA LEU A 13 4.59 -2.62 -11.15
C LEU A 13 5.03 -1.19 -11.47
N ILE A 14 6.13 -0.71 -10.90
CA ILE A 14 6.66 0.63 -11.19
C ILE A 14 6.98 0.77 -12.68
N ILE A 15 7.66 -0.22 -13.28
CA ILE A 15 7.98 -0.22 -14.71
C ILE A 15 6.69 -0.25 -15.53
N GLY A 16 5.74 -1.11 -15.18
CA GLY A 16 4.44 -1.20 -15.85
C GLY A 16 3.69 0.13 -15.86
N THR A 17 3.64 0.83 -14.73
CA THR A 17 3.03 2.15 -14.62
C THR A 17 3.76 3.20 -15.45
N LEU A 18 5.10 3.20 -15.44
CA LEU A 18 5.88 4.14 -16.26
C LEU A 18 5.69 3.90 -17.76
N VAL A 19 5.57 2.63 -18.18
CA VAL A 19 5.30 2.27 -19.58
C VAL A 19 3.86 2.62 -19.97
N ALA A 20 2.87 2.30 -19.13
CA ALA A 20 1.47 2.66 -19.35
C ALA A 20 1.30 4.18 -19.47
N SER A 21 2.06 4.93 -18.66
CA SER A 21 2.09 6.38 -18.71
C SER A 21 2.68 6.92 -20.02
N ARG A 22 3.82 6.39 -20.45
CA ARG A 22 4.44 6.74 -21.74
C ARG A 22 3.53 6.45 -22.94
N LEU A 23 2.69 5.42 -22.83
CA LEU A 23 1.76 5.00 -23.88
C LEU A 23 0.40 5.74 -23.83
N HIS A 24 0.21 6.69 -22.91
CA HIS A 24 -1.06 7.42 -22.70
C HIS A 24 -2.27 6.47 -22.54
N LEU A 25 -2.06 5.31 -21.92
CA LEU A 25 -3.14 4.35 -21.67
C LEU A 25 -3.93 4.80 -20.43
N GLY A 26 -5.05 5.48 -20.67
CA GLY A 26 -5.93 6.00 -19.61
C GLY A 26 -5.39 7.27 -18.94
N PRO A 27 -5.93 7.67 -17.77
CA PRO A 27 -5.55 8.89 -17.05
C PRO A 27 -4.17 8.82 -16.38
N VAL A 28 -3.27 7.96 -16.89
CA VAL A 28 -1.92 7.73 -16.36
C VAL A 28 -0.93 8.68 -17.04
N ASP A 29 -1.33 9.88 -17.43
CA ASP A 29 -0.39 10.81 -18.08
C ASP A 29 0.52 11.45 -17.02
N LEU A 30 1.83 11.22 -17.15
CA LEU A 30 2.85 11.83 -16.27
C LEU A 30 2.97 13.34 -16.51
N SER A 31 2.50 13.81 -17.68
CA SER A 31 2.52 15.21 -18.10
C SER A 31 1.57 16.08 -17.27
N ASP A 32 0.38 15.54 -16.97
CA ASP A 32 -0.67 16.17 -16.18
C ASP A 32 -0.77 15.51 -14.80
N HIS A 33 0.31 15.60 -14.01
CA HIS A 33 0.38 15.42 -12.54
C HIS A 33 -0.67 14.47 -11.91
N HIS A 34 -0.95 13.31 -12.52
CA HIS A 34 -2.07 12.52 -12.06
C HIS A 34 -1.69 11.92 -10.70
N PRO A 35 -2.48 12.15 -9.63
CA PRO A 35 -2.19 11.67 -8.27
C PRO A 35 -1.93 10.16 -8.22
N LEU A 36 -2.49 9.43 -9.18
CA LEU A 36 -2.31 8.00 -9.39
C LEU A 36 -0.88 7.58 -9.75
N ALA A 37 -0.10 8.41 -10.44
CA ALA A 37 1.28 8.05 -10.79
C ALA A 37 2.19 8.02 -9.55
N TRP A 38 1.98 8.96 -8.62
CA TRP A 38 2.79 9.08 -7.40
C TRP A 38 2.45 8.00 -6.37
N THR A 39 1.22 7.49 -6.32
CA THR A 39 0.82 6.45 -5.37
C THR A 39 1.46 5.09 -5.69
N VAL A 40 1.93 4.86 -6.92
CA VAL A 40 2.65 3.62 -7.27
C VAL A 40 3.94 3.47 -6.47
N PHE A 41 4.60 4.56 -6.09
CA PHE A 41 5.77 4.51 -5.20
C PHE A 41 5.42 4.06 -3.77
N ALA A 42 4.16 4.14 -3.36
CA ALA A 42 3.71 3.62 -2.06
C ALA A 42 3.66 2.10 -2.04
N VAL A 43 3.44 1.46 -3.19
CA VAL A 43 3.23 0.01 -3.33
C VAL A 43 4.36 -0.82 -2.72
N PRO A 44 5.66 -0.62 -3.06
CA PRO A 44 6.74 -1.38 -2.43
C PRO A 44 6.77 -1.24 -0.91
N LEU A 45 6.56 -0.02 -0.40
CA LEU A 45 6.56 0.27 1.03
C LEU A 45 5.42 -0.47 1.74
N ILE A 46 4.20 -0.38 1.21
CA ILE A 46 3.03 -1.06 1.77
C ILE A 46 3.22 -2.57 1.72
N ALA A 47 3.78 -3.09 0.63
CA ALA A 47 4.02 -4.52 0.49
C ALA A 47 5.03 -5.03 1.52
N VAL A 48 6.15 -4.33 1.75
CA VAL A 48 7.11 -4.64 2.82
C VAL A 48 6.45 -4.55 4.19
N GLY A 49 5.68 -3.51 4.44
CA GLY A 49 4.94 -3.34 5.68
C GLY A 49 3.91 -4.44 5.94
N SER A 50 3.21 -4.91 4.90
CA SER A 50 2.29 -6.05 5.01
C SER A 50 3.03 -7.34 5.37
N LEU A 51 4.24 -7.52 4.85
CA LEU A 51 5.10 -8.66 5.15
C LEU A 51 5.54 -8.63 6.61
N PHE A 52 5.98 -7.47 7.11
CA PHE A 52 6.30 -7.26 8.51
C PHE A 52 5.10 -7.49 9.44
N GLY A 53 3.92 -7.01 9.04
CA GLY A 53 2.67 -7.30 9.73
C GLY A 53 2.40 -8.80 9.84
N ARG A 54 2.58 -9.57 8.75
CA ARG A 54 2.43 -11.04 8.76
C ARG A 54 3.47 -11.75 9.63
N ILE A 55 4.71 -11.27 9.66
CA ILE A 55 5.75 -11.78 10.56
C ILE A 55 5.32 -11.57 12.03
N LEU A 56 4.87 -10.37 12.39
CA LEU A 56 4.38 -10.08 13.74
C LEU A 56 3.12 -10.89 14.11
N GLN A 57 2.21 -11.12 13.15
CA GLN A 57 1.04 -11.98 13.35
C GLN A 57 1.43 -13.43 13.62
N SER A 58 2.38 -13.99 12.87
CA SER A 58 2.90 -15.34 13.10
C SER A 58 3.53 -15.49 14.49
N ALA A 59 4.12 -14.41 15.02
CA ALA A 59 4.67 -14.33 16.36
C ALA A 59 3.61 -14.09 17.47
N LYS A 60 2.32 -14.20 17.15
CA LYS A 60 1.18 -13.88 18.04
C LYS A 60 1.16 -12.44 18.56
N LYS A 61 1.85 -11.51 17.90
CA LYS A 61 1.86 -10.07 18.23
C LYS A 61 0.85 -9.29 17.36
N LEU A 62 -0.40 -9.73 17.38
CA LEU A 62 -1.52 -9.15 16.59
C LEU A 62 -1.68 -7.65 16.81
N GLY A 63 -1.50 -7.18 18.06
CA GLY A 63 -1.57 -5.76 18.39
C GLY A 63 -0.49 -4.96 17.64
N MET A 64 0.76 -5.39 17.70
CA MET A 64 1.87 -4.71 17.00
C MET A 64 1.78 -4.82 15.48
N ALA A 65 1.06 -5.81 14.95
CA ALA A 65 0.86 -5.98 13.52
C ALA A 65 -0.27 -5.10 12.95
N SER A 66 -1.38 -4.95 13.67
CA SER A 66 -2.60 -4.32 13.17
C SER A 66 -2.80 -2.88 13.64
N LEU A 67 -2.36 -2.56 14.86
CA LEU A 67 -2.51 -1.23 15.48
C LEU A 67 -1.78 -0.12 14.70
N PRO A 68 -0.56 -0.34 14.15
CA PRO A 68 0.11 0.68 13.37
C PRO A 68 -0.67 1.07 12.12
N TRP A 69 -1.26 0.10 11.43
CA TRP A 69 -1.98 0.36 10.18
C TRP A 69 -3.38 0.93 10.41
N ARG A 70 -4.07 0.50 11.48
CA ARG A 70 -5.45 0.92 11.73
C ARG A 70 -5.57 2.23 12.51
N ILE A 71 -4.63 2.51 13.42
CA ILE A 71 -4.73 3.65 14.34
C ILE A 71 -3.57 4.62 14.12
N VAL A 72 -2.32 4.14 14.15
CA VAL A 72 -1.16 5.03 14.07
C VAL A 72 -1.08 5.68 12.69
N PHE A 73 -1.33 4.96 11.60
CA PHE A 73 -1.30 5.49 10.24
C PHE A 73 -2.27 6.65 10.02
N PRO A 74 -3.59 6.52 10.26
CA PRO A 74 -4.49 7.64 10.05
C PRO A 74 -4.16 8.82 10.97
N LEU A 75 -3.79 8.58 12.23
CA LEU A 75 -3.41 9.66 13.15
C LEU A 75 -2.15 10.39 12.70
N LEU A 76 -1.11 9.65 12.32
CA LEU A 76 0.17 10.20 11.86
C LEU A 76 0.00 10.95 10.54
N LYS A 77 -0.78 10.40 9.61
CA LYS A 77 -1.10 11.07 8.34
C LYS A 77 -1.84 12.39 8.61
N LEU A 78 -2.87 12.36 9.46
CA LEU A 78 -3.64 13.56 9.79
C LEU A 78 -2.77 14.61 10.48
N SER A 79 -1.96 14.23 11.47
CA SER A 79 -1.11 15.18 12.19
C SER A 79 -0.05 15.80 11.28
N LEU A 80 0.57 15.03 10.39
CA LEU A 80 1.55 15.55 9.44
C LEU A 80 0.92 16.51 8.43
N ILE A 81 -0.26 16.17 7.90
CA ILE A 81 -0.98 17.02 6.94
C ILE A 81 -1.42 18.33 7.61
N THR A 82 -2.02 18.27 8.80
CA THR A 82 -2.52 19.48 9.47
C THR A 82 -1.38 20.41 9.90
N LEU A 83 -0.28 19.85 10.38
CA LEU A 83 0.90 20.62 10.77
C LEU A 83 1.55 21.28 9.54
N ALA A 84 1.71 20.54 8.45
CA ALA A 84 2.26 21.09 7.20
C ALA A 84 1.36 22.19 6.60
N ALA A 85 0.05 22.00 6.63
CA ALA A 85 -0.91 22.99 6.12
C ALA A 85 -0.89 24.31 6.91
N GLN A 86 -0.54 24.28 8.20
CA GLN A 86 -0.43 25.49 9.01
C GLN A 86 0.85 26.28 8.75
N TRP A 87 1.92 25.64 8.28
CA TRP A 87 3.25 26.24 8.18
C TRP A 87 3.68 26.55 6.75
N MET A 88 3.04 25.95 5.73
CA MET A 88 3.41 26.12 4.32
C MET A 88 2.38 26.98 3.57
N THR A 89 2.82 28.10 3.02
CA THR A 89 2.07 28.86 2.01
C THR A 89 2.24 28.18 0.65
N GLY A 90 1.16 27.62 0.09
CA GLY A 90 1.20 26.82 -1.16
C GLY A 90 1.03 25.31 -0.96
N PHE A 91 0.24 24.91 0.04
CA PHE A 91 -0.06 23.51 0.31
C PHE A 91 -0.96 22.91 -0.79
N ASN A 92 -0.34 22.21 -1.74
CA ASN A 92 -1.00 21.56 -2.87
C ASN A 92 -1.17 20.04 -2.66
N LEU A 93 -1.94 19.39 -3.53
CA LEU A 93 -2.24 17.95 -3.47
C LEU A 93 -0.99 17.07 -3.46
N GLU A 94 0.08 17.47 -4.15
CA GLU A 94 1.35 16.74 -4.18
C GLU A 94 1.96 16.57 -2.79
N TRP A 95 1.92 17.62 -1.95
CA TRP A 95 2.42 17.57 -0.59
C TRP A 95 1.61 16.59 0.28
N VAL A 96 0.30 16.47 0.04
CA VAL A 96 -0.55 15.48 0.73
C VAL A 96 -0.09 14.06 0.39
N ILE A 97 0.25 13.79 -0.86
CA ILE A 97 0.73 12.47 -1.31
C ILE A 97 2.11 12.18 -0.71
N VAL A 98 3.02 13.14 -0.74
CA VAL A 98 4.37 13.00 -0.16
C VAL A 98 4.30 12.74 1.35
N LEU A 99 3.46 13.47 2.08
CA LEU A 99 3.28 13.27 3.52
C LEU A 99 2.62 11.92 3.83
N ALA A 100 1.70 11.46 2.98
CA ALA A 100 1.13 10.12 3.10
C ALA A 100 2.19 9.03 2.87
N LEU A 101 3.05 9.17 1.86
CA LEU A 101 4.18 8.27 1.61
C LEU A 101 5.16 8.25 2.80
N LEU A 102 5.49 9.42 3.33
CA LEU A 102 6.35 9.58 4.50
C LEU A 102 5.72 8.90 5.74
N SER A 103 4.41 9.00 5.90
CA SER A 103 3.67 8.31 6.96
C SER A 103 3.81 6.79 6.86
N VAL A 104 3.66 6.25 5.65
CA VAL A 104 3.85 4.82 5.40
C VAL A 104 5.30 4.42 5.71
N ALA A 105 6.29 5.21 5.26
CA ALA A 105 7.70 4.93 5.49
C ALA A 105 8.03 4.83 6.98
N ILE A 106 7.55 5.77 7.80
CA ILE A 106 7.72 5.76 9.25
C ILE A 106 7.20 4.46 9.86
N ILE A 107 6.01 4.03 9.46
CA ILE A 107 5.40 2.79 9.98
C ILE A 107 6.20 1.56 9.59
N VAL A 108 6.62 1.47 8.33
CA VAL A 108 7.40 0.33 7.84
C VAL A 108 8.74 0.25 8.57
N ILE A 109 9.43 1.39 8.76
CA ILE A 109 10.68 1.47 9.51
C ILE A 109 10.46 1.04 10.96
N TRP A 110 9.42 1.54 11.61
CA TRP A 110 9.09 1.18 13.00
C TRP A 110 8.79 -0.33 13.13
N GLN A 111 7.99 -0.90 12.23
CA GLN A 111 7.71 -2.34 12.23
C GLN A 111 8.96 -3.18 12.01
N GLY A 112 9.83 -2.75 11.09
CA GLY A 112 11.13 -3.38 10.87
C GLY A 112 11.99 -3.35 12.14
N TRP A 113 12.06 -2.19 12.80
CA TRP A 113 12.79 -2.04 14.05
C TRP A 113 12.23 -2.95 15.17
N VAL A 114 10.91 -3.04 15.33
CA VAL A 114 10.26 -3.94 16.30
C VAL A 114 10.58 -5.41 16.01
N ILE A 115 10.58 -5.82 14.74
CA ILE A 115 10.93 -7.19 14.34
C ILE A 115 12.38 -7.53 14.70
N LEU A 116 13.30 -6.58 14.48
CA LEU A 116 14.71 -6.74 14.84
C LEU A 116 14.91 -6.81 16.36
N GLN A 117 14.24 -5.93 17.12
CA GLN A 117 14.28 -5.92 18.59
C GLN A 117 13.77 -7.25 19.18
N LEU A 118 12.66 -7.77 18.64
CA LEU A 118 12.08 -9.03 19.10
C LEU A 118 12.84 -10.28 18.60
N LYS A 119 13.91 -10.11 17.80
CA LYS A 119 14.71 -11.18 17.20
C LYS A 119 13.85 -12.25 16.48
N LEU A 120 12.72 -11.84 15.93
CA LEU A 120 11.74 -12.73 15.30
C LEU A 120 12.26 -13.30 13.98
N VAL A 121 13.18 -12.60 13.34
CA VAL A 121 13.83 -13.02 12.10
C VAL A 121 15.30 -13.24 12.38
N ARG A 122 15.77 -14.47 12.17
CA ARG A 122 17.20 -14.76 12.06
C ARG A 122 17.54 -14.86 10.58
N PHE A 123 18.45 -14.00 10.11
CA PHE A 123 18.98 -14.06 8.75
C PHE A 123 19.99 -15.21 8.62
N VAL A 124 19.53 -16.44 8.85
CA VAL A 124 20.33 -17.66 8.66
C VAL A 124 19.89 -18.30 7.36
N ARG A 125 20.87 -18.71 6.54
CA ARG A 125 20.61 -19.45 5.31
C ARG A 125 20.10 -20.83 5.71
N ALA A 126 18.79 -21.07 5.57
CA ALA A 126 18.21 -22.36 5.90
C ALA A 126 18.78 -23.44 4.96
N PRO A 127 19.37 -24.53 5.49
CA PRO A 127 19.94 -25.60 4.66
C PRO A 127 18.87 -26.34 3.85
N ASP A 128 17.64 -26.41 4.35
CA ASP A 128 16.48 -26.97 3.67
C ASP A 128 15.58 -25.85 3.15
N PHE A 129 16.03 -25.16 2.09
CA PHE A 129 15.19 -24.20 1.38
C PHE A 129 14.07 -24.96 0.66
N LEU A 130 12.99 -25.23 1.40
CA LEU A 130 11.77 -25.87 0.89
C LEU A 130 11.38 -25.24 -0.45
N MET A 131 11.16 -26.11 -1.44
CA MET A 131 11.05 -25.78 -2.86
C MET A 131 10.16 -24.53 -3.07
N PRO A 132 10.70 -23.44 -3.67
CA PRO A 132 9.95 -22.19 -3.93
C PRO A 132 8.59 -22.41 -4.60
N ARG A 133 8.49 -23.48 -5.41
CA ARG A 133 7.29 -23.90 -6.11
C ARG A 133 6.14 -24.24 -5.15
N GLN A 134 6.38 -24.96 -4.07
CA GLN A 134 5.32 -25.34 -3.11
C GLN A 134 4.76 -24.11 -2.39
N TRP A 135 5.63 -23.17 -2.03
CA TRP A 135 5.22 -21.90 -1.43
C TRP A 135 4.39 -21.04 -2.39
N LEU A 136 4.77 -20.99 -3.67
CA LEU A 136 4.00 -20.29 -4.70
C LEU A 136 2.63 -20.93 -4.94
N THR A 137 2.55 -22.26 -5.04
CA THR A 137 1.28 -22.98 -5.26
C THR A 137 0.27 -22.71 -4.14
N LEU A 138 0.72 -22.49 -2.90
CA LEU A 138 -0.14 -22.13 -1.78
C LEU A 138 -0.45 -20.62 -1.71
N SER A 139 0.51 -19.76 -2.07
CA SER A 139 0.37 -18.30 -1.96
C SER A 139 -0.50 -17.71 -3.07
N ILE A 140 -0.39 -18.23 -4.29
CA ILE A 140 -1.10 -17.71 -5.47
C ILE A 140 -2.63 -17.77 -5.29
N PRO A 141 -3.25 -18.90 -4.88
CA PRO A 141 -4.69 -18.96 -4.66
C PRO A 141 -5.18 -17.99 -3.58
N LEU A 142 -4.42 -17.85 -2.48
CA LEU A 142 -4.75 -16.93 -1.40
C LEU A 142 -4.67 -15.47 -1.84
N MET A 143 -3.63 -15.10 -2.59
CA MET A 143 -3.50 -13.76 -3.17
C MET A 143 -4.61 -13.49 -4.20
N GLY A 144 -4.89 -14.47 -5.07
CA GLY A 144 -5.97 -14.38 -6.07
C GLY A 144 -7.35 -14.18 -5.43
N GLY A 145 -7.65 -14.92 -4.36
CA GLY A 145 -8.88 -14.72 -3.59
C GLY A 145 -8.98 -13.32 -2.99
N SER A 146 -7.88 -12.79 -2.44
CA SER A 146 -7.87 -11.42 -1.90
C SER A 146 -8.01 -10.34 -2.99
N LEU A 147 -7.44 -10.58 -4.18
CA LEU A 147 -7.61 -9.69 -5.33
C LEU A 147 -9.05 -9.67 -5.81
N LEU A 148 -9.68 -10.84 -5.96
CA LEU A 148 -11.10 -10.93 -6.33
C LEU A 148 -12.00 -10.22 -5.33
N ALA A 149 -11.77 -10.42 -4.03
CA ALA A 149 -12.52 -9.73 -2.99
C ALA A 149 -12.34 -8.20 -3.07
N LEU A 150 -11.14 -7.72 -3.38
CA LEU A 150 -10.85 -6.29 -3.53
C LEU A 150 -11.51 -5.70 -4.78
N VAL A 151 -11.49 -6.41 -5.90
CA VAL A 151 -12.19 -5.99 -7.14
C VAL A 151 -13.69 -5.91 -6.91
N LEU A 152 -14.28 -6.91 -6.24
CA LEU A 152 -15.70 -6.89 -5.89
C LEU A 152 -16.04 -5.78 -4.90
N ALA A 153 -15.15 -5.45 -3.96
CA ALA A 153 -15.36 -4.32 -3.05
C ALA A 153 -15.27 -2.95 -3.74
N GLN A 154 -14.63 -2.87 -4.91
CA GLN A 154 -14.53 -1.64 -5.70
C GLN A 154 -15.48 -1.60 -6.90
N SER A 155 -16.24 -2.67 -7.17
CA SER A 155 -17.11 -2.75 -8.34
C SER A 155 -18.16 -1.64 -8.36
N ASP A 156 -18.68 -1.27 -7.20
CA ASP A 156 -19.70 -0.23 -7.08
C ASP A 156 -19.15 1.14 -7.49
N LEU A 157 -17.89 1.40 -7.11
CA LEU A 157 -17.17 2.64 -7.42
C LEU A 157 -16.87 2.71 -8.92
N TYR A 158 -16.43 1.61 -9.53
CA TYR A 158 -16.22 1.53 -10.98
C TYR A 158 -17.52 1.62 -11.77
N LEU A 159 -18.62 1.03 -11.27
CA LEU A 159 -19.92 1.10 -11.93
C LEU A 159 -20.49 2.52 -11.88
N LEU A 160 -20.29 3.25 -10.78
CA LEU A 160 -20.60 4.67 -10.66
C LEU A 160 -19.75 5.53 -11.60
N GLU A 161 -18.46 5.26 -11.73
CA GLU A 161 -17.60 6.00 -12.66
C GLU A 161 -17.93 5.73 -14.14
N MET A 162 -18.46 4.55 -14.47
CA MET A 162 -18.94 4.24 -15.83
C MET A 162 -20.33 4.81 -16.15
N LEU A 163 -21.16 5.09 -15.13
CA LEU A 163 -22.57 5.47 -15.33
C LEU A 163 -22.90 6.91 -14.90
N GLY A 164 -22.06 7.54 -14.07
CA GLY A 164 -22.30 8.85 -13.44
C GLY A 164 -21.18 9.86 -13.72
N ASP A 165 -21.36 11.06 -13.18
CA ASP A 165 -20.41 12.17 -13.30
C ASP A 165 -19.29 12.06 -12.25
N GLU A 166 -18.06 12.53 -12.53
CA GLU A 166 -16.88 12.35 -11.65
C GLU A 166 -17.12 12.88 -10.22
N HIS A 167 -17.96 13.91 -10.08
CA HIS A 167 -18.34 14.47 -8.79
C HIS A 167 -19.17 13.50 -7.93
N GLU A 168 -20.00 12.66 -8.54
CA GLU A 168 -20.86 11.69 -7.83
C GLU A 168 -20.03 10.53 -7.26
N VAL A 169 -18.96 10.15 -7.97
CA VAL A 169 -17.97 9.15 -7.51
C VAL A 169 -17.28 9.62 -6.22
N GLY A 170 -16.91 10.91 -6.16
CA GLY A 170 -16.29 11.51 -4.98
C GLY A 170 -17.21 11.51 -3.75
N TYR A 171 -18.49 11.86 -3.92
CA TYR A 171 -19.47 11.83 -2.83
C TYR A 171 -19.75 10.40 -2.36
N PHE A 172 -19.88 9.45 -3.28
CA PHE A 172 -20.09 8.05 -2.92
C PHE A 172 -18.89 7.48 -2.17
N ALA A 173 -17.67 7.76 -2.61
CA ALA A 173 -16.46 7.31 -1.91
C ALA A 173 -16.36 7.89 -0.49
N ALA A 174 -16.75 9.15 -0.30
CA ALA A 174 -16.80 9.79 1.02
C ALA A 174 -17.91 9.19 1.91
N ALA A 175 -19.10 8.93 1.36
CA ALA A 175 -20.23 8.34 2.08
C ALA A 175 -19.95 6.87 2.47
N ALA A 176 -19.37 6.07 1.57
CA ALA A 176 -19.00 4.69 1.83
C ALA A 176 -17.99 4.58 3.01
N LYS A 177 -17.12 5.58 3.16
CA LYS A 177 -16.16 5.68 4.28
C LYS A 177 -16.79 6.11 5.61
N LEU A 178 -17.99 6.69 5.59
CA LEU A 178 -18.75 7.08 6.79
C LEU A 178 -19.69 5.98 7.28
N ILE A 179 -20.12 5.11 6.37
CA ILE A 179 -21.07 4.01 6.65
C ILE A 179 -20.34 2.75 7.17
N PHE A 180 -19.03 2.61 6.91
CA PHE A 180 -18.16 1.52 7.40
C PHE A 180 -17.10 2.03 8.38
#